data_AF-A0A506WX98-F1
#
_entry.id   AF-A0A506WX98-F1
#
_cell.length_a   1.000
_cell.length_b   1.000
_cell.length_c   1.000
_cell.angle_alpha   90.00
_cell.angle_beta   90.00
_cell.angle_gamma   90.00
#
_symmetry.space_group_name_H-M   'P 1'
#
loop_
_entity.id
_entity.type
_entity.pdbx_description
1 polymer ?
#
loop_
_entity_poly.entity_id
_entity_poly.type
_entity_poly.pdbx_seq_one_letter_code
_entity_poly.pdbx_strand_id
1 'polypeptide(L)'
;PFFISFLLRTLAWKAIFADEGPVVSFLQAIGILGPEDYLNGTAFTVIFGLTYNYIPFMTLPIYTSLERLDLRYVEAGGDLYAGPAQRFWRIILPLSLPGVVSGTLLTFIPASGDYVNASK
;
A
#
# COMPACT_ATOMS: atom_id res chain seq x y z
N PRO A 1 -2.66 1.88 -11.89
CA PRO A 1 -2.51 0.41 -11.95
C PRO A 1 -3.34 -0.30 -13.03
N PHE A 2 -4.58 0.11 -13.35
CA PHE A 2 -5.41 -0.63 -14.32
C PHE A 2 -5.10 -0.35 -15.81
N PHE A 3 -4.57 0.83 -16.15
CA PHE A 3 -4.38 1.27 -17.54
C PHE A 3 -3.00 0.93 -18.15
N ILE A 4 -2.11 0.30 -17.39
CA ILE A 4 -0.76 -0.09 -17.84
C ILE A 4 -0.55 -1.56 -17.44
N SER A 5 0.01 -2.36 -18.35
CA SER A 5 0.21 -3.79 -18.14
C SER A 5 1.01 -4.07 -16.86
N PHE A 6 0.70 -5.18 -16.19
CA PHE A 6 1.42 -5.62 -15.00
C PHE A 6 2.93 -5.72 -15.26
N LEU A 7 3.30 -6.33 -16.39
CA LEU A 7 4.69 -6.52 -16.78
C LEU A 7 5.43 -5.18 -16.99
N LEU A 8 4.80 -4.21 -17.67
CA LEU A 8 5.41 -2.90 -17.87
C LEU A 8 5.60 -2.14 -16.54
N ARG A 9 4.65 -2.25 -15.61
CA ARG A 9 4.77 -1.65 -14.26
C ARG A 9 5.89 -2.30 -13.45
N THR A 10 6.00 -3.63 -13.49
CA THR A 10 7.07 -4.36 -12.79
C THR A 10 8.44 -4.02 -13.36
N LEU A 11 8.59 -3.96 -14.68
CA LEU A 11 9.84 -3.55 -15.32
C LEU A 11 10.21 -2.09 -15.02
N ALA A 12 9.23 -1.17 -15.01
CA ALA A 12 9.47 0.22 -14.66
C ALA A 12 9.98 0.36 -13.22
N TRP A 13 9.37 -0.33 -12.25
CA TRP A 13 9.87 -0.32 -10.87
C TRP A 13 11.24 -0.98 -10.74
N LYS A 14 11.49 -2.09 -11.46
CA LYS A 14 12.82 -2.72 -11.49
C LYS A 14 13.90 -1.77 -12.02
N ALA A 15 13.59 -0.95 -13.02
CA ALA A 15 14.50 0.08 -13.52
C ALA A 15 14.71 1.23 -12.52
N ILE A 16 13.66 1.64 -11.80
CA ILE A 16 13.75 2.69 -10.77
C ILE A 16 14.63 2.26 -9.59
N PHE A 17 14.52 0.99 -9.17
CA PHE A 17 15.31 0.39 -8.09
C PHE A 17 16.62 -0.25 -8.55
N ALA A 18 16.99 -0.11 -9.82
CA ALA A 18 18.30 -0.56 -10.31
C ALA A 18 19.42 0.18 -9.57
N ASP A 19 20.62 -0.39 -9.58
CA ASP A 19 21.76 0.14 -8.81
C ASP A 19 22.14 1.56 -9.28
N GLU A 20 22.03 1.83 -10.58
CA GLU A 20 22.19 3.18 -11.18
C GLU A 20 20.87 3.95 -11.30
N GLY A 21 19.82 3.45 -10.65
CA GLY A 21 18.48 4.01 -10.67
C GLY A 21 18.39 5.32 -9.86
N PRO A 22 17.38 6.16 -10.15
CA PRO A 22 17.21 7.43 -9.47
C PRO A 22 17.00 7.30 -7.96
N VAL A 23 16.37 6.21 -7.50
CA VAL A 23 16.12 5.98 -6.06
C VAL A 23 17.40 5.60 -5.32
N VAL A 24 18.17 4.64 -5.85
CA VAL A 24 19.45 4.24 -5.25
C VAL A 24 20.41 5.42 -5.23
N SER A 25 20.54 6.13 -6.36
CA SER A 25 21.39 7.32 -6.48
C SER A 25 21.02 8.42 -5.47
N PHE A 26 19.73 8.67 -5.27
CA PHE A 26 19.27 9.66 -4.28
C PHE A 26 19.57 9.22 -2.85
N LEU A 27 19.33 7.95 -2.51
CA LEU A 27 19.59 7.39 -1.18
C LEU A 27 21.10 7.35 -0.84
N GLN A 28 21.94 7.10 -1.84
CA GLN A 28 23.40 7.25 -1.71
C GLN A 28 23.80 8.71 -1.52
N ALA A 29 23.18 9.65 -2.25
CA ALA A 29 23.48 11.08 -2.13
C ALA A 29 23.17 11.65 -0.73
N ILE A 30 22.14 11.13 -0.04
CA ILE A 30 21.81 11.52 1.34
C ILE A 30 22.48 10.65 2.41
N GLY A 31 23.34 9.70 2.01
CA GLY A 31 24.14 8.86 2.91
C GLY A 31 23.37 7.76 3.63
N ILE A 32 22.16 7.40 3.16
CA ILE A 32 21.38 6.29 3.72
C ILE A 32 21.89 4.94 3.16
N LEU A 33 22.33 4.92 1.91
CA LEU A 33 22.95 3.75 1.28
C LEU A 33 24.44 4.01 1.03
N GLY A 34 25.28 3.00 1.26
CA GLY A 34 26.67 3.01 0.86
C GLY A 34 26.86 2.85 -0.66
N PRO A 35 28.08 3.11 -1.18
CA PRO A 35 28.39 2.98 -2.61
C PRO A 35 28.23 1.56 -3.16
N GLU A 36 28.38 0.55 -2.30
CA GLU A 36 28.28 -0.88 -2.64
C GLU A 36 26.89 -1.47 -2.29
N ASP A 37 26.00 -0.67 -1.68
CA ASP A 37 24.68 -1.15 -1.28
C ASP A 37 23.71 -1.12 -2.46
N TYR A 38 22.95 -2.19 -2.61
CA TYR A 38 21.96 -2.38 -3.67
C TYR A 38 20.56 -2.52 -3.09
N LEU A 39 19.55 -1.97 -3.78
CA LEU A 39 18.14 -2.19 -3.47
C LEU A 39 17.50 -3.24 -4.36
N ASN A 40 18.04 -3.47 -5.56
CA ASN A 40 17.49 -4.43 -6.50
C ASN A 40 17.59 -5.86 -5.94
N GLY A 41 16.52 -6.64 -6.05
CA GLY A 41 16.48 -8.02 -5.52
C GLY A 41 16.49 -8.14 -3.99
N THR A 42 16.42 -7.03 -3.24
CA THR A 42 16.22 -7.07 -1.79
C THR A 42 14.76 -7.33 -1.42
N ALA A 43 14.53 -7.82 -0.20
CA ALA A 43 13.18 -8.00 0.34
C ALA A 43 12.35 -6.69 0.29
N PHE A 44 13.00 -5.53 0.44
CA PHE A 44 12.33 -4.24 0.32
C PHE A 44 11.70 -4.03 -1.05
N THR A 45 12.46 -4.21 -2.13
CA THR A 45 11.96 -4.01 -3.51
C THR A 45 10.84 -5.00 -3.84
N VAL A 46 10.93 -6.24 -3.35
CA VAL A 46 9.86 -7.25 -3.51
C VAL A 46 8.59 -6.84 -2.76
N ILE A 47 8.71 -6.49 -1.47
CA ILE A 47 7.57 -6.05 -0.65
C ILE A 47 6.92 -4.80 -1.26
N PHE A 48 7.72 -3.85 -1.73
CA PHE A 48 7.23 -2.64 -2.39
C PHE A 48 6.46 -2.98 -3.66
N GLY A 49 7.03 -3.82 -4.53
CA GLY A 49 6.40 -4.27 -5.76
C GLY A 49 5.07 -4.98 -5.51
N LEU A 50 5.02 -5.88 -4.53
CA LEU A 50 3.78 -6.55 -4.12
C LEU A 50 2.75 -5.54 -3.60
N THR A 51 3.15 -4.67 -2.67
CA THR A 51 2.27 -3.66 -2.07
C THR A 51 1.65 -2.79 -3.17
N TYR A 52 2.47 -2.23 -4.06
CA TYR A 52 2.01 -1.37 -5.14
C TYR A 52 1.01 -2.07 -6.06
N ASN A 53 1.23 -3.34 -6.36
CA ASN A 53 0.34 -4.12 -7.22
C ASN A 53 -0.99 -4.45 -6.57
N TYR A 54 -0.99 -4.71 -5.25
CA TYR A 54 -2.18 -5.14 -4.53
C TYR A 54 -2.97 -4.01 -3.83
N ILE A 55 -2.45 -2.76 -3.82
CA ILE A 55 -3.18 -1.58 -3.31
C ILE A 55 -4.64 -1.54 -3.80
N PRO A 56 -4.96 -1.69 -5.10
CA PRO A 56 -6.34 -1.57 -5.56
C PRO A 56 -7.28 -2.61 -4.96
N PHE A 57 -6.79 -3.83 -4.76
CA PHE A 57 -7.56 -4.93 -4.16
C PHE A 57 -7.81 -4.71 -2.66
N MET A 58 -6.93 -3.98 -1.96
CA MET A 58 -7.15 -3.54 -0.58
C MET A 58 -8.12 -2.36 -0.51
N THR A 59 -7.98 -1.39 -1.42
CA THR A 59 -8.74 -0.14 -1.41
C THR A 59 -10.23 -0.38 -1.68
N LEU A 60 -10.59 -1.29 -2.58
CA LEU A 60 -11.99 -1.51 -2.96
C LEU A 60 -12.87 -1.98 -1.77
N PRO A 61 -12.50 -3.01 -0.99
CA PRO A 61 -13.30 -3.44 0.15
C PRO A 61 -13.37 -2.39 1.27
N ILE A 62 -12.29 -1.63 1.49
CA ILE A 62 -12.29 -0.51 2.43
C ILE A 62 -13.25 0.59 1.96
N TYR A 63 -13.19 0.96 0.68
CA TYR A 63 -14.07 1.97 0.08
C TYR A 63 -15.55 1.59 0.23
N THR A 64 -15.91 0.35 -0.14
CA THR A 64 -17.31 -0.11 -0.01
C THR A 64 -17.79 -0.18 1.44
N SER A 65 -16.90 -0.44 2.41
CA SER A 65 -17.23 -0.37 3.83
C SER A 65 -17.45 1.06 4.31
N LEU A 66 -16.64 2.01 3.81
CA LEU A 66 -16.77 3.43 4.15
C LEU A 66 -17.97 4.09 3.49
N GLU A 67 -18.30 3.71 2.25
CA GLU A 67 -19.49 4.21 1.54
C GLU A 67 -20.79 3.84 2.24
N ARG A 68 -20.81 2.70 2.94
CA ARG A 68 -21.95 2.24 3.75
C ARG A 68 -21.98 2.84 5.17
N LEU A 69 -20.94 3.58 5.57
CA LEU A 69 -20.86 4.17 6.90
C LEU A 69 -21.84 5.33 7.00
N ASP A 70 -22.69 5.29 8.04
CA ASP A 70 -23.63 6.35 8.32
C ASP A 70 -22.92 7.58 8.91
N LEU A 71 -22.94 8.69 8.18
CA LEU A 71 -22.26 9.94 8.58
C LEU A 71 -22.78 10.52 9.89
N ARG A 72 -23.99 10.14 10.33
CA ARG A 72 -24.56 10.56 11.62
C ARG A 72 -23.67 10.18 12.81
N TYR A 73 -22.91 9.09 12.72
CA TYR A 73 -21.95 8.74 13.77
C TYR A 73 -20.80 9.75 13.85
N VAL A 74 -20.31 10.22 12.70
CA VAL A 74 -19.21 11.20 12.61
C VAL A 74 -19.67 12.59 13.05
N GLU A 75 -20.92 12.96 12.72
CA GLU A 75 -21.58 14.19 13.16
C GLU A 75 -21.80 14.18 14.67
N ALA A 76 -22.34 13.10 15.25
CA ALA A 76 -22.51 12.96 16.69
C ALA A 76 -21.17 13.01 17.45
N GLY A 77 -20.09 12.50 16.86
CA GLY A 77 -18.75 12.71 17.40
C GLY A 77 -18.35 14.19 17.41
N GLY A 78 -18.72 14.95 16.37
CA GLY A 78 -18.51 16.39 16.30
C GLY A 78 -19.31 17.16 17.36
N ASP A 79 -20.54 16.75 17.64
CA ASP A 79 -21.38 17.32 18.70
C ASP A 79 -20.77 17.11 20.09
N LEU A 80 -20.02 16.02 20.28
CA LEU A 80 -19.21 15.74 21.48
C LEU A 80 -17.82 16.40 21.47
N TYR A 81 -17.61 17.40 20.60
CA TYR A 81 -16.34 18.12 20.42
C TYR A 81 -15.15 17.22 20.00
N ALA A 82 -15.40 16.07 19.37
CA ALA A 82 -14.31 15.22 18.90
C ALA A 82 -13.62 15.82 17.66
N GLY A 83 -12.31 16.04 17.77
CA GLY A 83 -11.48 16.49 16.65
C GLY A 83 -11.42 15.48 15.50
N PRO A 84 -10.96 15.88 14.30
CA PRO A 84 -10.91 14.99 13.12
C PRO A 84 -10.14 13.69 13.36
N ALA A 85 -8.98 13.75 14.02
CA ALA A 85 -8.21 12.56 14.37
C ALA A 85 -8.97 11.64 15.33
N GLN A 86 -9.65 12.20 16.33
CA GLN A 86 -10.43 11.43 17.30
C GLN A 86 -11.62 10.74 16.63
N ARG A 87 -12.32 11.43 15.73
CA ARG A 87 -13.41 10.84 14.92
C ARG A 87 -12.90 9.73 14.01
N PHE A 88 -11.73 9.89 13.41
CA PHE A 88 -11.10 8.82 12.62
C PHE A 88 -10.84 7.57 13.47
N TRP A 89 -10.07 7.70 14.55
CA TRP A 89 -9.64 6.55 15.36
C TRP A 89 -10.78 5.90 16.15
N ARG A 90 -11.77 6.67 16.62
CA ARG A 90 -12.86 6.14 17.46
C ARG A 90 -14.11 5.71 16.71
N ILE A 91 -14.32 6.21 15.49
CA ILE A 91 -15.57 6.00 14.75
C ILE A 91 -15.26 5.38 13.39
N ILE A 92 -14.53 6.09 12.54
CA ILE A 92 -14.32 5.68 11.13
C ILE A 92 -13.51 4.39 11.04
N LEU A 93 -12.38 4.31 11.75
CA LEU A 93 -11.52 3.13 11.73
C LEU A 93 -12.23 1.87 12.25
N PRO A 94 -12.82 1.83 13.46
CA PRO A 94 -13.48 0.62 13.95
C PRO A 94 -14.68 0.19 13.09
N LEU A 95 -15.45 1.13 12.55
CA LEU A 95 -16.58 0.83 11.67
C LEU A 95 -16.15 0.34 10.27
N SER A 96 -14.94 0.68 9.83
CA SER A 96 -14.37 0.20 8.55
C SER A 96 -13.54 -1.08 8.67
N LEU A 97 -13.29 -1.58 9.89
CA LEU A 97 -12.53 -2.82 10.13
C LEU A 97 -13.05 -4.03 9.34
N PRO A 98 -14.37 -4.27 9.19
CA PRO A 98 -14.86 -5.38 8.36
C PRO A 98 -14.39 -5.26 6.90
N GLY A 99 -14.33 -4.04 6.35
CA GLY A 99 -13.76 -3.76 5.04
C GLY A 99 -12.26 -4.02 4.98
N VAL A 100 -11.51 -3.62 6.00
CA VAL A 100 -10.06 -3.89 6.11
C VAL A 100 -9.78 -5.39 6.15
N VAL A 101 -10.53 -6.16 6.93
CA VAL A 101 -10.40 -7.63 7.01
C VAL A 101 -10.72 -8.26 5.65
N SER A 102 -11.82 -7.85 5.01
CA SER A 102 -12.21 -8.35 3.69
C SER A 102 -11.16 -8.03 2.63
N GLY A 103 -10.59 -6.81 2.64
CA GLY A 103 -9.51 -6.40 1.74
C GLY A 103 -8.21 -7.13 2.00
N THR A 104 -7.89 -7.41 3.26
CA THR A 104 -6.71 -8.20 3.63
C THR A 104 -6.83 -9.63 3.09
N LEU A 105 -8.00 -10.27 3.25
CA LEU A 105 -8.23 -11.62 2.71
C LEU A 105 -8.17 -11.63 1.17
N LEU A 106 -8.78 -10.64 0.52
CA LEU A 106 -8.79 -10.54 -0.94
C LEU A 106 -7.40 -10.27 -1.54
N THR A 107 -6.53 -9.58 -0.81
CA THR A 107 -5.14 -9.32 -1.23
C THR A 107 -4.19 -10.46 -0.87
N PHE A 108 -4.42 -11.13 0.25
CA PHE A 108 -3.56 -12.21 0.73
C PHE A 108 -3.59 -13.44 -0.20
N ILE A 109 -4.76 -13.80 -0.73
CA ILE A 109 -4.92 -14.96 -1.63
C ILE A 109 -4.01 -14.85 -2.87
N PRO A 110 -4.06 -13.77 -3.69
CA PRO A 110 -3.18 -13.65 -4.84
C PRO A 110 -1.74 -13.33 -4.46
N ALA A 111 -1.47 -12.58 -3.37
CA ALA A 111 -0.11 -12.28 -2.94
C ALA A 111 0.64 -13.53 -2.48
N SER A 112 -0.03 -14.48 -1.82
CA SER A 112 0.55 -15.78 -1.46
C SER A 112 0.84 -16.67 -2.68
N GLY A 113 0.19 -16.41 -3.82
CA GLY A 113 0.39 -17.15 -5.07
C GLY A 113 1.37 -16.47 -6.05
N ASP A 114 1.80 -15.24 -5.77
CA ASP A 114 2.69 -14.47 -6.64
C ASP A 114 4.16 -14.89 -6.45
N TYR A 115 4.45 -16.12 -6.89
CA TYR A 115 5.81 -16.66 -6.97
C TYR A 115 6.70 -15.87 -7.93
N VAL A 116 6.12 -15.12 -8.87
CA VAL A 116 6.86 -14.38 -9.91
C VAL A 116 7.60 -13.18 -9.32
N ASN A 117 7.07 -12.57 -8.25
CA ASN A 117 7.78 -11.51 -7.52
C ASN A 117 8.83 -12.08 -6.54
N ALA A 118 8.71 -13.35 -6.16
CA ALA A 118 9.62 -14.04 -5.24
C ALA A 118 10.74 -14.82 -5.97
N SER A 119 10.55 -15.19 -7.23
CA SER A 119 11.57 -15.85 -8.04
C SER A 119 12.54 -14.83 -8.62
N LYS A 120 13.82 -14.98 -8.27
CA LYS A 120 14.97 -14.22 -8.75
C LYS A 120 14.96 -13.96 -10.26
#